data_AF-A0A7Y2ZUQ5-F1
#
_entry.id   AF-A0A7Y2ZUQ5-F1
#
_cell.length_a   1.000
_cell.length_b   1.000
_cell.length_c   1.000
_cell.angle_alpha   90.00
_cell.angle_beta   90.00
_cell.angle_gamma   90.00
#
_symmetry.space_group_name_H-M   'P 1'
#
loop_
_entity.id
_entity.type
_entity.pdbx_description
1 polymer ?
#
loop_
_entity_poly.entity_id
_entity_poly.type
_entity_poly.pdbx_seq_one_letter_code
_entity_poly.pdbx_strand_id
1 'polypeptide(L)'
;MDKKAIASLLESKHNNLFTFLKNQKSEDWIKSPDGKWTTGQHALHLLQSIIPLNKALSYPKFILKYKFGKANRSSRDYDTVINKYKNKLKEAKGLTYGPSKNMKVPNLDDKRYLLNRLKIQNKKLQH
;
A
#
# COMPACT_ATOMS: atom_id res chain seq x y z
N MET A 1 -19.99 -0.05 6.13
CA MET A 1 -18.74 -0.84 6.07
C MET A 1 -18.49 -1.44 7.44
N ASP A 2 -18.42 -2.76 7.52
CA ASP A 2 -18.10 -3.46 8.76
C ASP A 2 -16.58 -3.43 9.00
N LYS A 3 -16.16 -2.82 10.12
CA LYS A 3 -14.75 -2.71 10.50
C LYS A 3 -14.10 -4.08 10.68
N LYS A 4 -14.81 -5.06 11.24
CA LYS A 4 -14.28 -6.41 11.47
C LYS A 4 -14.05 -7.12 10.14
N ALA A 5 -15.05 -7.11 9.26
CA ALA A 5 -14.92 -7.67 7.92
C ALA A 5 -13.73 -7.05 7.14
N ILE A 6 -13.53 -5.73 7.23
CA ILE A 6 -12.39 -5.05 6.59
C ILE A 6 -11.06 -5.52 7.19
N ALA A 7 -10.95 -5.60 8.51
CA ALA A 7 -9.73 -6.05 9.17
C ALA A 7 -9.38 -7.50 8.77
N SER A 8 -10.36 -8.40 8.78
CA SER A 8 -10.17 -9.80 8.34
C SER A 8 -9.79 -9.90 6.87
N LEU A 9 -10.42 -9.11 5.99
CA LEU A 9 -10.06 -9.09 4.57
C LEU A 9 -8.64 -8.59 4.35
N LEU A 10 -8.24 -7.49 5.02
CA LEU A 10 -6.88 -6.98 4.96
C LEU A 10 -5.86 -8.01 5.44
N GLU A 11 -6.17 -8.73 6.52
CA GLU A 11 -5.32 -9.82 7.01
C GLU A 11 -5.16 -10.94 6.00
N SER A 12 -6.27 -11.43 5.45
CA SER A 12 -6.25 -12.47 4.41
C SER A 12 -5.41 -12.04 3.20
N LYS A 13 -5.61 -10.82 2.69
CA LYS A 13 -4.86 -10.32 1.52
C LYS A 13 -3.37 -10.13 1.80
N HIS A 14 -3.00 -9.64 2.99
CA HIS A 14 -1.60 -9.50 3.36
C HIS A 14 -0.93 -10.87 3.58
N ASN A 15 -1.62 -11.85 4.15
CA ASN A 15 -1.09 -13.20 4.29
C ASN A 15 -0.82 -13.83 2.91
N ASN A 16 -1.73 -13.66 1.94
CA ASN A 16 -1.51 -14.13 0.57
C ASN A 16 -0.27 -13.47 -0.06
N LEU A 17 -0.11 -12.15 0.12
CA LEU A 17 1.08 -11.43 -0.34
C LEU A 17 2.37 -11.98 0.28
N PHE A 18 2.41 -12.18 1.60
CA PHE A 18 3.61 -12.68 2.26
C PHE A 18 3.93 -14.12 1.89
N THR A 19 2.92 -14.98 1.70
CA THR A 19 3.11 -16.33 1.18
C THR A 19 3.71 -16.31 -0.22
N PHE A 20 3.20 -15.46 -1.11
CA PHE A 20 3.77 -15.25 -2.45
C PHE A 20 5.24 -14.82 -2.37
N LEU A 21 5.56 -13.78 -1.58
CA LEU A 21 6.93 -13.25 -1.46
C LEU A 21 7.92 -14.22 -0.79
N LYS A 22 7.42 -15.10 0.08
CA LYS A 22 8.21 -16.15 0.73
C LYS A 22 8.54 -17.29 -0.23
N ASN A 23 7.58 -17.68 -1.07
CA ASN A 23 7.73 -18.82 -2.00
C ASN A 23 8.45 -18.43 -3.30
N GLN A 24 8.59 -17.14 -3.58
CA GLN A 24 9.35 -16.62 -4.71
C GLN A 24 10.86 -16.89 -4.55
N LYS A 25 11.53 -17.27 -5.63
CA LYS A 25 12.99 -17.40 -5.69
C LYS A 25 13.66 -16.06 -5.33
N SER A 26 14.80 -16.13 -4.66
CA SER A 26 15.51 -14.95 -4.17
C SER A 26 15.95 -14.02 -5.29
N GLU A 27 16.37 -14.57 -6.43
CA GLU A 27 16.87 -13.78 -7.57
C GLU A 27 15.76 -12.91 -8.19
N ASP A 28 14.50 -13.33 -8.08
CA ASP A 28 13.36 -12.62 -8.66
C ASP A 28 12.97 -11.36 -7.85
N TRP A 29 13.59 -11.16 -6.67
CA TRP A 29 13.44 -9.94 -5.87
C TRP A 29 13.85 -8.69 -6.63
N ILE A 30 14.95 -8.78 -7.39
CA ILE A 30 15.56 -7.67 -8.14
C ILE A 30 15.23 -7.69 -9.64
N LYS A 31 14.52 -8.71 -10.13
CA LYS A 31 14.13 -8.80 -11.54
C LYS A 31 12.83 -8.03 -11.79
N SER A 32 12.72 -7.45 -12.97
CA SER A 32 11.51 -6.80 -13.48
C SER A 32 11.47 -6.87 -15.01
N PRO A 33 10.27 -6.82 -15.62
CA PRO A 33 10.14 -6.43 -17.02
C PRO A 33 10.67 -5.01 -17.25
N ASP A 34 11.02 -4.70 -18.50
CA ASP A 34 11.52 -3.38 -18.89
C ASP A 34 10.53 -2.27 -18.54
N GLY A 35 11.05 -1.23 -17.89
CA GLY A 35 10.28 -0.07 -17.46
C GLY A 35 9.24 -0.35 -16.36
N LYS A 36 9.31 -1.50 -15.68
CA LYS A 36 8.44 -1.86 -14.55
C LYS A 36 9.23 -1.99 -13.26
N TRP A 37 8.52 -1.98 -12.14
CA TRP A 37 9.14 -2.18 -10.83
C TRP A 37 9.53 -3.63 -10.61
N THR A 38 10.63 -3.83 -9.88
CA THR A 38 11.01 -5.12 -9.32
C THR A 38 10.08 -5.52 -8.19
N THR A 39 10.11 -6.79 -7.81
CA THR A 39 9.36 -7.26 -6.65
C THR A 39 9.75 -6.50 -5.37
N GLY A 40 11.05 -6.21 -5.21
CA GLY A 40 11.55 -5.40 -4.11
C GLY A 40 11.02 -3.96 -4.11
N GLN A 41 10.94 -3.31 -5.28
CA GLN A 41 10.36 -1.97 -5.40
C GLN A 41 8.86 -1.97 -5.05
N HIS A 42 8.11 -2.99 -5.47
CA HIS A 42 6.71 -3.14 -5.05
C HIS A 42 6.57 -3.27 -3.52
N ALA A 43 7.40 -4.10 -2.88
CA ALA A 43 7.40 -4.25 -1.42
C ALA A 43 7.82 -2.95 -0.69
N LEU A 44 8.83 -2.25 -1.21
CA LEU A 44 9.26 -0.95 -0.71
C LEU A 44 8.12 0.08 -0.79
N HIS A 45 7.43 0.15 -1.93
CA HIS A 45 6.32 1.09 -2.13
C HIS A 45 5.16 0.81 -1.18
N LEU A 46 4.82 -0.46 -0.97
CA LEU A 46 3.80 -0.85 0.02
C LEU A 46 4.19 -0.39 1.42
N LEU A 47 5.45 -0.58 1.83
CA LEU A 47 5.96 -0.12 3.11
C LEU A 47 5.89 1.41 3.24
N GLN A 48 6.32 2.13 2.20
CA GLN A 48 6.27 3.61 2.16
C GLN A 48 4.83 4.15 2.22
N SER A 49 3.86 3.40 1.70
CA SER A 49 2.45 3.78 1.68
C SER A 49 1.75 3.51 3.02
N ILE A 50 2.04 2.38 3.66
CA ILE A 50 1.35 2.00 4.90
C ILE A 50 1.83 2.78 6.13
N ILE A 51 3.10 3.18 6.17
CA ILE A 51 3.65 3.99 7.28
C ILE A 51 2.86 5.29 7.50
N PRO A 52 2.68 6.17 6.49
CA PRO A 52 1.92 7.40 6.65
C PRO A 52 0.43 7.13 6.87
N LEU A 53 -0.13 6.05 6.32
CA LEU A 53 -1.51 5.65 6.58
C LEU A 53 -1.72 5.32 8.06
N ASN A 54 -0.90 4.44 8.63
CA ASN A 54 -0.96 4.11 10.06
C ASN A 54 -0.77 5.35 10.93
N LYS A 55 0.17 6.23 10.56
CA LYS A 55 0.38 7.50 11.26
C LYS A 55 -0.88 8.37 11.24
N ALA A 56 -1.51 8.54 10.09
CA ALA A 56 -2.73 9.33 9.95
C ALA A 56 -3.89 8.74 10.75
N LEU A 57 -4.06 7.41 10.72
CA LEU A 57 -5.12 6.72 11.45
C LEU A 57 -4.89 6.68 12.96
N SER A 58 -3.65 6.83 13.42
CA SER A 58 -3.32 6.93 14.84
C SER A 58 -3.69 8.27 15.47
N TYR A 59 -3.97 9.30 14.67
CA TYR A 59 -4.30 10.61 15.20
C TYR A 59 -5.68 10.64 15.85
N PRO A 60 -5.83 11.35 16.99
CA PRO A 60 -7.13 11.66 17.55
C PRO A 60 -8.06 12.30 16.53
N LYS A 61 -9.34 11.89 16.54
CA LYS A 61 -10.35 12.34 15.56
C LYS A 61 -10.48 13.87 15.49
N PHE A 62 -10.28 14.57 16.60
CA PHE A 62 -10.38 16.04 16.63
C PHE A 62 -9.28 16.72 15.82
N ILE A 63 -8.06 16.17 15.76
CA ILE A 63 -6.96 16.68 14.94
C ILE A 63 -7.31 16.53 13.46
N LEU A 64 -7.81 15.36 13.07
CA LEU A 64 -8.24 15.10 11.69
C LEU A 64 -9.39 16.02 11.29
N LYS A 65 -10.37 16.22 12.18
CA LYS A 65 -11.49 17.14 11.96
C LYS A 65 -11.04 18.59 11.84
N TYR A 66 -10.07 19.03 12.65
CA TYR A 66 -9.52 20.38 12.58
C TYR A 66 -8.77 20.61 11.26
N LYS A 67 -7.93 19.65 10.83
CA LYS A 67 -7.14 19.79 9.59
C LYS A 67 -7.93 19.63 8.30
N PHE A 68 -8.90 18.70 8.27
CA PHE A 68 -9.57 18.28 7.03
C PHE A 68 -11.09 18.54 7.03
N GLY A 69 -11.66 19.02 8.14
CA GLY A 69 -13.09 19.23 8.27
C GLY A 69 -13.88 17.92 8.48
N LYS A 70 -15.17 17.99 8.19
CA LYS A 70 -16.07 16.82 8.14
C LYS A 70 -16.29 16.43 6.69
N ALA A 71 -16.51 15.14 6.45
CA ALA A 71 -16.93 14.67 5.13
C ALA A 71 -18.24 15.36 4.73
N ASN A 72 -18.26 16.00 3.57
CA ASN A 72 -19.43 16.66 2.99
C ASN A 72 -20.35 15.70 2.22
N ARG A 73 -20.08 14.40 2.28
CA ARG A 73 -20.78 13.34 1.54
C ARG A 73 -20.55 11.99 2.21
N SER A 74 -21.42 11.04 1.91
CA SER A 74 -21.29 9.65 2.34
C SER A 74 -20.03 8.99 1.76
N SER A 75 -19.55 7.96 2.46
CA SER A 75 -18.50 7.07 1.95
C SER A 75 -18.95 6.43 0.64
N ARG A 76 -18.05 6.38 -0.33
CA ARG A 76 -18.28 5.68 -1.59
C ARG A 76 -18.21 4.18 -1.37
N ASP A 77 -19.02 3.44 -2.11
CA ASP A 77 -18.86 1.99 -2.26
C ASP A 77 -17.59 1.66 -3.06
N TYR A 78 -17.22 0.39 -3.05
CA TYR A 78 -16.01 -0.13 -3.65
C TYR A 78 -15.95 0.08 -5.17
N ASP A 79 -17.04 -0.21 -5.87
CA ASP A 79 -17.10 -0.12 -7.33
C ASP A 79 -17.00 1.33 -7.80
N THR A 80 -17.64 2.25 -7.07
CA THR A 80 -17.48 3.69 -7.32
C THR A 80 -16.02 4.13 -7.16
N VAL A 81 -15.28 3.61 -6.18
CA VAL A 81 -13.85 3.93 -6.01
C VAL A 81 -13.02 3.37 -7.17
N ILE A 82 -13.26 2.12 -7.57
CA ILE A 82 -12.58 1.49 -8.71
C ILE A 82 -12.80 2.29 -9.99
N ASN A 83 -14.06 2.63 -10.28
CA ASN A 83 -14.41 3.33 -11.52
C ASN A 83 -13.73 4.70 -11.58
N LYS A 84 -13.69 5.44 -10.47
CA LYS A 84 -12.95 6.70 -10.40
C LYS A 84 -11.45 6.53 -10.60
N TYR A 85 -10.86 5.50 -9.98
CA TYR A 85 -9.45 5.18 -10.17
C TYR A 85 -9.15 4.88 -11.64
N LYS A 86 -9.92 3.99 -12.28
CA LYS A 86 -9.74 3.64 -13.70
C LYS A 86 -9.89 4.84 -14.63
N ASN A 87 -10.88 5.71 -14.38
CA ASN A 87 -11.06 6.94 -15.15
C ASN A 87 -9.85 7.87 -15.02
N LYS A 88 -9.36 8.10 -13.78
CA LYS A 88 -8.18 8.92 -13.55
C LYS A 88 -6.91 8.30 -14.12
N LEU A 89 -6.79 6.98 -14.09
CA LEU A 89 -5.67 6.26 -14.69
C LEU A 89 -5.63 6.46 -16.21
N LYS A 90 -6.79 6.44 -16.88
CA LYS A 90 -6.89 6.73 -18.32
C LYS A 90 -6.44 8.16 -18.65
N GLU A 91 -6.80 9.12 -17.80
CA GLU A 91 -6.42 10.53 -17.95
C GLU A 91 -4.94 10.79 -17.64
N ALA A 92 -4.33 9.98 -16.77
CA ALA A 92 -2.97 10.22 -16.27
C ALA A 92 -1.89 10.12 -17.34
N LYS A 93 -2.12 9.43 -18.48
CA LYS A 93 -1.18 9.35 -19.63
C LYS A 93 0.29 9.11 -19.25
N GLY A 94 0.55 8.25 -18.26
CA GLY A 94 1.91 7.92 -17.80
C GLY A 94 2.50 8.87 -16.76
N LEU A 95 1.76 9.87 -16.28
CA LEU A 95 2.16 10.69 -15.14
C LEU A 95 2.39 9.81 -13.91
N THR A 96 3.57 9.96 -13.31
CA THR A 96 3.98 9.24 -12.10
C THR A 96 4.13 10.22 -10.95
N TYR A 97 3.64 9.84 -9.77
CA TYR A 97 3.83 10.61 -8.54
C TYR A 97 5.32 10.82 -8.26
N GLY A 98 5.73 12.06 -7.97
CA GLY A 98 7.15 12.45 -7.86
C GLY A 98 8.00 11.51 -7.01
N PRO A 99 7.63 11.25 -5.74
CA PRO A 99 8.34 10.30 -4.88
C PRO A 99 8.38 8.85 -5.38
N SER A 100 7.49 8.47 -6.28
CA SER A 100 7.47 7.15 -6.93
C SER A 100 8.28 7.12 -8.24
N LYS A 101 8.74 8.27 -8.73
CA LYS A 101 9.71 8.34 -9.84
C LYS A 101 11.07 7.86 -9.35
N ASN A 102 11.79 7.13 -10.21
CA ASN A 102 13.16 6.67 -9.94
C ASN A 102 13.31 5.94 -8.59
N MET A 103 12.32 5.11 -8.24
CA MET A 103 12.33 4.36 -6.99
C MET A 103 13.60 3.51 -6.90
N LYS A 104 14.32 3.57 -5.77
CA LYS A 104 15.52 2.75 -5.56
C LYS A 104 15.15 1.26 -5.63
N VAL A 105 15.96 0.47 -6.33
CA VAL A 105 15.86 -1.00 -6.30
C VAL A 105 16.47 -1.49 -4.99
N PRO A 106 15.70 -2.10 -4.08
CA PRO A 106 16.26 -2.71 -2.88
C PRO A 106 17.09 -3.92 -3.26
N ASN A 107 18.24 -4.11 -2.59
CA ASN A 107 19.05 -5.30 -2.81
C ASN A 107 18.41 -6.52 -2.12
N LEU A 108 19.00 -7.70 -2.32
CA LEU A 108 18.48 -8.91 -1.70
C LEU A 108 18.59 -8.90 -0.16
N ASP A 109 19.63 -8.27 0.39
CA ASP A 109 19.84 -8.16 1.84
C ASP A 109 18.73 -7.34 2.52
N ASP A 110 18.19 -6.33 1.81
CA ASP A 110 17.06 -5.51 2.25
C ASP A 110 15.75 -6.32 2.36
N LYS A 111 15.61 -7.46 1.65
CA LYS A 111 14.37 -8.24 1.56
C LYS A 111 13.82 -8.56 2.95
N ARG A 112 14.64 -9.14 3.81
CA ARG A 112 14.23 -9.54 5.16
C ARG A 112 13.77 -8.34 5.99
N TYR A 113 14.51 -7.22 5.93
CA TYR A 113 14.16 -6.01 6.65
C TYR A 113 12.82 -5.43 6.17
N LEU A 114 12.66 -5.28 4.85
CA LEU A 114 11.45 -4.69 4.25
C LEU A 114 10.21 -5.52 4.54
N LEU A 115 10.28 -6.85 4.39
CA LEU A 115 9.14 -7.74 4.66
C LEU A 115 8.75 -7.74 6.13
N ASN A 116 9.73 -7.77 7.05
CA ASN A 116 9.45 -7.71 8.48
C ASN A 116 8.79 -6.38 8.88
N ARG A 117 9.31 -5.25 8.38
CA ARG A 117 8.72 -3.93 8.63
C ARG A 117 7.31 -3.82 8.04
N LEU A 118 7.11 -4.30 6.83
CA LEU A 118 5.79 -4.32 6.19
C LEU A 118 4.79 -5.16 6.99
N LYS A 119 5.20 -6.33 7.49
CA LYS A 119 4.37 -7.19 8.34
C LYS A 119 3.95 -6.50 9.64
N ILE A 120 4.89 -5.82 10.31
CA ILE A 120 4.60 -5.03 11.52
C ILE A 120 3.60 -3.92 11.22
N GLN A 121 3.78 -3.17 10.12
CA GLN A 121 2.86 -2.09 9.76
C GLN A 121 1.47 -2.63 9.36
N ASN A 122 1.40 -3.76 8.67
CA ASN A 122 0.13 -4.41 8.32
C ASN A 122 -0.65 -4.81 9.57
N LYS A 123 0.03 -5.31 10.60
CA LYS A 123 -0.61 -5.68 11.88
C LYS A 123 -1.18 -4.46 12.61
N LYS A 124 -0.49 -3.31 12.57
CA LYS A 124 -1.00 -2.06 13.16
C LYS A 124 -2.29 -1.54 12.49
N LEU A 125 -2.53 -1.88 11.23
CA LEU A 125 -3.75 -1.46 10.53
C LEU A 125 -4.97 -2.30 10.91
N GLN A 126 -4.74 -3.50 11.44
CA GLN A 126 -5.78 -4.49 11.76
C GLN A 126 -6.35 -4.32 13.17
N HIS A 127 -5.72 -3.51 14.02
CA HIS A 127 -6.08 -3.28 15.43
C HIS A 127 -6.21 -1.79 15.71
#